data_AF-A0A1I8GQ53-F1
#
_entry.id   AF-A0A1I8GQ53-F1
#
_cell.length_a   1.000
_cell.length_b   1.000
_cell.length_c   1.000
_cell.angle_alpha   90.00
_cell.angle_beta   90.00
_cell.angle_gamma   90.00
#
_symmetry.space_group_name_H-M   'P 1'
#
loop_
_entity.id
_entity.type
_entity.pdbx_description
1 polymer ?
#
loop_
_entity_poly.entity_id
_entity_poly.type
_entity_poly.pdbx_seq_one_letter_code
_entity_poly.pdbx_strand_id
1 'polypeptide(L)'
;FRYPERPIVWVSASHLLFAGAHLLRVWLGPQAAGCAVGDPAGQQVYRVSRHAGHWCAVIFLLVYFAPLAGCLWWLLLTVCWYLCAARKWAHEAIQQRSVWLHLLAWGAPLLLSVSLLVLHRVKADELTHLCVVDPTDRVNIIAFVISPTAACLAIGLGFLTSALCSSASVRHSLKWSGNEGFRRLEKLMTKICLLSFLFVLPTGCVLAVSLYELAERDKWIASLE
;
A
#
# COMPACT_ATOMS: atom_id res chain seq x y z
N PHE A 1 -2.09 19.98 9.92
CA PHE A 1 -1.34 19.79 8.66
C PHE A 1 -2.17 20.26 7.47
N ARG A 2 -1.65 21.19 6.65
CA ARG A 2 -2.29 21.61 5.39
C ARG A 2 -1.77 20.74 4.24
N TYR A 3 -2.55 20.63 3.14
CA TYR A 3 -2.00 20.06 1.90
C TYR A 3 -0.81 20.95 1.47
N PRO A 4 0.33 20.37 1.07
CA PRO A 4 0.56 19.00 0.60
C PRO A 4 1.16 18.04 1.64
N GLU A 5 1.29 18.44 2.91
CA GLU A 5 1.86 17.59 3.97
C GLU A 5 0.85 16.61 4.58
N ARG A 6 -0.45 16.89 4.43
CA ARG A 6 -1.54 16.06 5.00
C ARG A 6 -1.49 14.58 4.58
N PRO A 7 -1.19 14.20 3.32
CA PRO A 7 -1.03 12.81 2.91
C PRO A 7 -0.01 12.02 3.75
N ILE A 8 1.05 12.68 4.27
CA ILE A 8 2.08 12.01 5.10
C ILE A 8 1.44 11.37 6.34
N VAL A 9 0.51 12.09 6.98
CA VAL A 9 -0.20 11.60 8.18
C VAL A 9 -1.01 10.35 7.85
N TRP A 10 -1.61 10.29 6.66
CA TRP A 10 -2.43 9.15 6.24
C TRP A 10 -1.59 7.96 5.79
N VAL A 11 -0.43 8.18 5.18
CA VAL A 11 0.57 7.12 4.97
C VAL A 11 1.01 6.54 6.32
N SER A 12 1.30 7.36 7.31
CA SER A 12 1.65 6.86 8.66
C SER A 12 0.48 6.10 9.31
N ALA A 13 -0.75 6.60 9.18
CA ALA A 13 -1.94 5.93 9.69
C ALA A 13 -2.16 4.57 9.03
N SER A 14 -1.91 4.44 7.72
CA SER A 14 -2.03 3.16 7.01
C SER A 14 -1.00 2.15 7.51
N HIS A 15 0.25 2.57 7.75
CA HIS A 15 1.27 1.67 8.33
C HIS A 15 0.93 1.27 9.77
N LEU A 16 0.32 2.17 10.55
CA LEU A 16 -0.16 1.85 11.90
C LEU A 16 -1.29 0.82 11.86
N LEU A 17 -2.23 0.93 10.92
CA LEU A 17 -3.28 -0.06 10.71
C LEU A 17 -2.69 -1.42 10.31
N PHE A 18 -1.69 -1.42 9.42
CA PHE A 18 -0.99 -2.63 9.02
C PHE A 18 -0.28 -3.30 10.19
N ALA A 19 0.48 -2.55 10.98
CA ALA A 19 1.11 -3.05 12.21
C ALA A 19 0.07 -3.56 13.22
N GLY A 20 -1.05 -2.84 13.38
CA GLY A 20 -2.17 -3.25 14.21
C GLY A 20 -2.77 -4.59 13.80
N ALA A 21 -2.84 -4.89 12.50
CA ALA A 21 -3.30 -6.17 11.99
C ALA A 21 -2.41 -7.33 12.44
N HIS A 22 -1.08 -7.15 12.39
CA HIS A 22 -0.13 -8.15 12.86
C HIS A 22 -0.17 -8.33 14.38
N LEU A 23 -0.32 -7.23 15.14
CA LEU A 23 -0.51 -7.30 16.59
C LEU A 23 -1.81 -8.02 16.97
N LEU A 24 -2.90 -7.75 16.24
CA LEU A 24 -4.17 -8.44 16.43
C LEU A 24 -4.02 -9.94 16.18
N ARG A 25 -3.32 -10.34 15.10
CA ARG A 25 -3.00 -11.74 14.83
C ARG A 25 -2.19 -12.40 15.96
N VAL A 26 -1.20 -11.71 16.51
CA VAL A 26 -0.40 -12.23 17.65
C VAL A 26 -1.27 -12.39 18.90
N TRP A 27 -2.16 -11.45 19.17
CA TRP A 27 -3.03 -11.48 20.34
C TRP A 27 -4.09 -12.59 20.29
N LEU A 28 -4.69 -12.81 19.12
CA LEU A 28 -5.71 -13.86 18.91
C LEU A 28 -5.10 -15.28 18.87
N GLY A 29 -3.83 -15.39 18.52
CA GLY A 29 -3.13 -16.66 18.34
C GLY A 29 -3.42 -17.36 17.00
N PRO A 30 -2.62 -18.37 16.64
CA PRO A 30 -2.65 -19.00 15.30
C PRO A 30 -3.99 -19.67 14.96
N GLN A 31 -4.64 -20.29 15.95
CA GLN A 31 -5.86 -21.07 15.75
C GLN A 31 -7.06 -20.19 15.40
N ALA A 32 -7.22 -19.04 16.08
CA ALA A 32 -8.30 -18.11 15.82
C ALA A 32 -8.04 -17.24 14.57
N ALA A 33 -6.78 -16.93 14.26
CA ALA A 33 -6.40 -16.10 13.12
C ALA A 33 -6.48 -16.84 11.77
N GLY A 34 -5.98 -18.08 11.70
CA GLY A 34 -5.92 -18.88 10.47
C GLY A 34 -6.99 -19.97 10.36
N CYS A 35 -7.88 -20.10 11.37
CA CYS A 35 -8.89 -21.15 11.48
C CYS A 35 -8.34 -22.55 11.17
N ALA A 36 -7.26 -22.91 11.86
CA ALA A 36 -6.75 -24.27 11.86
C ALA A 36 -7.70 -25.13 12.71
N VAL A 37 -8.57 -25.90 12.06
CA VAL A 37 -9.39 -26.92 12.73
C VAL A 37 -8.72 -28.25 12.47
N GLY A 38 -8.41 -28.99 13.55
CA GLY A 38 -7.90 -30.35 13.41
C GLY A 38 -8.95 -31.24 12.76
N ASP A 39 -8.57 -31.88 11.66
CA ASP A 39 -9.31 -33.02 11.11
C ASP A 39 -9.30 -34.18 12.12
N PRO A 40 -10.32 -35.06 12.20
CA PRO A 40 -10.25 -36.32 12.98
C PRO A 40 -9.01 -37.19 12.71
N ALA A 41 -8.28 -36.99 11.60
CA ALA A 41 -7.00 -37.64 11.31
C ALA A 41 -5.76 -36.91 11.90
N GLY A 42 -5.94 -35.80 12.63
CA GLY A 42 -4.86 -35.04 13.27
C GLY A 42 -4.14 -34.03 12.37
N GLN A 43 -4.62 -33.83 11.13
CA GLN A 43 -4.03 -32.89 10.17
C GLN A 43 -4.66 -31.50 10.32
N GLN A 44 -3.83 -30.46 10.41
CA GLN A 44 -4.28 -29.07 10.46
C GLN A 44 -4.70 -28.63 9.06
N VAL A 45 -6.01 -28.52 8.80
CA VAL A 45 -6.51 -28.06 7.48
C VAL A 45 -6.87 -26.59 7.57
N TYR A 46 -6.14 -25.74 6.83
CA TYR A 46 -6.44 -24.32 6.70
C TYR A 46 -7.65 -24.13 5.79
N ARG A 47 -8.76 -23.61 6.35
CA ARG A 47 -10.03 -23.50 5.61
C ARG A 47 -10.04 -22.31 4.65
N VAL A 48 -10.55 -22.54 3.45
CA VAL A 48 -10.89 -21.53 2.44
C VAL A 48 -12.01 -20.60 2.94
N SER A 49 -11.99 -19.33 2.52
CA SER A 49 -12.90 -18.22 2.89
C SER A 49 -14.35 -18.58 3.22
N ARG A 50 -14.97 -19.55 2.51
CA ARG A 50 -16.36 -19.98 2.75
C ARG A 50 -16.62 -20.49 4.18
N HIS A 51 -15.58 -20.95 4.89
CA HIS A 51 -15.65 -21.45 6.26
C HIS A 51 -14.63 -20.76 7.18
N ALA A 52 -14.06 -19.65 6.74
CA ALA A 52 -13.12 -18.87 7.54
C ALA A 52 -13.87 -18.13 8.66
N GLY A 53 -13.30 -18.13 9.85
CA GLY A 53 -13.85 -17.39 11.00
C GLY A 53 -13.84 -15.89 10.76
N HIS A 54 -14.71 -15.18 11.48
CA HIS A 54 -14.83 -13.72 11.40
C HIS A 54 -13.48 -13.00 11.63
N TRP A 55 -12.60 -13.56 12.47
CA TRP A 55 -11.25 -13.01 12.72
C TRP A 55 -10.34 -13.07 11.49
N CYS A 56 -10.39 -14.14 10.70
CA CYS A 56 -9.64 -14.25 9.45
C CYS A 56 -10.06 -13.16 8.46
N ALA A 57 -11.37 -12.91 8.33
CA ALA A 57 -11.89 -11.84 7.50
C ALA A 57 -11.43 -10.45 7.98
N VAL A 58 -11.46 -10.18 9.30
CA VAL A 58 -10.97 -8.92 9.87
C VAL A 58 -9.48 -8.72 9.61
N ILE A 59 -8.66 -9.75 9.84
CA ILE A 59 -7.21 -9.72 9.57
C ILE A 59 -6.96 -9.46 8.08
N PHE A 60 -7.64 -10.19 7.19
CA PHE A 60 -7.53 -9.98 5.74
C PHE A 60 -7.88 -8.54 5.34
N LEU A 61 -9.00 -8.03 5.84
CA LEU A 61 -9.42 -6.66 5.56
C LEU A 61 -8.34 -5.67 5.95
N LEU A 62 -7.74 -5.79 7.15
CA LEU A 62 -6.70 -4.88 7.60
C LEU A 62 -5.38 -5.04 6.82
N VAL A 63 -4.92 -6.28 6.62
CA VAL A 63 -3.64 -6.60 5.95
C VAL A 63 -3.67 -6.23 4.47
N TYR A 64 -4.80 -6.37 3.79
CA TYR A 64 -4.94 -6.02 2.37
C TYR A 64 -5.27 -4.53 2.16
N PHE A 65 -6.18 -3.96 2.96
CA PHE A 65 -6.58 -2.55 2.87
C PHE A 65 -5.42 -1.60 3.17
N ALA A 66 -4.69 -1.84 4.26
CA ALA A 66 -3.77 -0.85 4.81
C ALA A 66 -2.57 -0.55 3.91
N PRO A 67 -1.86 -1.53 3.33
CA PRO A 67 -0.78 -1.26 2.37
C PRO A 67 -1.29 -0.57 1.11
N LEU A 68 -2.44 -0.99 0.58
CA LEU A 68 -3.01 -0.42 -0.64
C LEU A 68 -3.49 1.02 -0.44
N ALA A 69 -4.09 1.32 0.71
CA ALA A 69 -4.39 2.70 1.10
C ALA A 69 -3.12 3.54 1.27
N GLY A 70 -2.07 2.96 1.86
CA GLY A 70 -0.75 3.61 1.97
C GLY A 70 -0.15 3.97 0.61
N CYS A 71 -0.21 3.04 -0.34
CA CYS A 71 0.18 3.24 -1.73
C CYS A 71 -0.57 4.40 -2.37
N LEU A 72 -1.91 4.44 -2.27
CA LEU A 72 -2.68 5.54 -2.83
C LEU A 72 -2.41 6.88 -2.14
N TRP A 73 -2.24 6.92 -0.82
CA TRP A 73 -1.87 8.14 -0.12
C TRP A 73 -0.48 8.65 -0.52
N TRP A 74 0.48 7.74 -0.75
CA TRP A 74 1.79 8.08 -1.29
C TRP A 74 1.69 8.59 -2.74
N LEU A 75 0.88 7.96 -3.60
CA LEU A 75 0.62 8.46 -4.95
C LEU A 75 -0.01 9.86 -4.94
N LEU A 76 -0.97 10.10 -4.05
CA LEU A 76 -1.56 11.43 -3.89
C LEU A 76 -0.56 12.46 -3.38
N LEU A 77 0.39 12.07 -2.54
CA LEU A 77 1.50 12.93 -2.11
C LEU A 77 2.36 13.35 -3.31
N THR A 78 2.77 12.41 -4.17
CA THR A 78 3.59 12.71 -5.35
C THR A 78 2.84 13.56 -6.38
N VAL A 79 1.54 13.29 -6.59
CA VAL A 79 0.66 14.11 -7.44
C VAL A 79 0.52 15.53 -6.88
N CYS A 80 0.21 15.68 -5.59
CA CYS A 80 0.10 17.01 -4.97
C CYS A 80 1.42 17.78 -5.08
N TRP A 81 2.55 17.09 -4.89
CA TRP A 81 3.86 17.72 -5.00
C TRP A 81 4.16 18.16 -6.44
N TYR A 82 3.87 17.33 -7.44
CA TYR A 82 3.97 17.68 -8.85
C TYR A 82 3.09 18.88 -9.21
N LEU A 83 1.83 18.91 -8.75
CA LEU A 83 0.90 20.02 -9.02
C LEU A 83 1.40 21.33 -8.42
N CYS A 84 1.94 21.30 -7.19
CA CYS A 84 2.55 22.47 -6.57
C CYS A 84 3.82 22.93 -7.31
N ALA A 85 4.72 22.00 -7.65
CA ALA A 85 6.03 22.31 -8.24
C ALA A 85 5.93 22.73 -9.71
N ALA A 86 5.27 21.93 -10.55
CA ALA A 86 5.23 22.11 -12.00
C ALA A 86 4.04 22.94 -12.48
N ARG A 87 2.88 22.77 -11.85
CA ARG A 87 1.63 23.45 -12.26
C ARG A 87 1.30 24.68 -11.41
N LYS A 88 2.14 25.00 -10.42
CA LYS A 88 2.01 26.16 -9.52
C LYS A 88 0.64 26.25 -8.84
N TRP A 89 0.04 25.10 -8.53
CA TRP A 89 -1.25 25.08 -7.83
C TRP A 89 -1.12 25.66 -6.42
N ALA A 90 -2.06 26.53 -6.06
CA ALA A 90 -2.21 27.04 -4.71
C ALA A 90 -2.71 25.93 -3.77
N HIS A 91 -2.34 25.99 -2.49
CA HIS A 91 -2.74 24.99 -1.50
C HIS A 91 -4.27 24.94 -1.31
N GLU A 92 -4.93 26.08 -1.50
CA GLU A 92 -6.38 26.26 -1.43
C GLU A 92 -7.08 25.44 -2.53
N ALA A 93 -6.51 25.39 -3.74
CA ALA A 93 -7.07 24.63 -4.86
C ALA A 93 -7.06 23.11 -4.60
N ILE A 94 -6.00 22.61 -3.95
CA ILE A 94 -5.91 21.20 -3.54
C ILE A 94 -6.90 20.93 -2.40
N GLN A 95 -7.00 21.86 -1.44
CA GLN A 95 -7.88 21.70 -0.28
C GLN A 95 -9.36 21.62 -0.67
N GLN A 96 -9.80 22.39 -1.67
CA GLN A 96 -11.15 22.31 -2.22
C GLN A 96 -11.49 20.92 -2.79
N ARG A 97 -10.48 20.15 -3.23
CA ARG A 97 -10.66 18.79 -3.79
C ARG A 97 -10.38 17.68 -2.78
N SER A 98 -10.16 18.02 -1.52
CA SER A 98 -9.75 17.05 -0.49
C SER A 98 -10.73 15.89 -0.31
N VAL A 99 -12.04 16.12 -0.42
CA VAL A 99 -13.06 15.06 -0.33
C VAL A 99 -12.82 13.97 -1.38
N TRP A 100 -12.59 14.35 -2.64
CA TRP A 100 -12.32 13.40 -3.72
C TRP A 100 -11.01 12.63 -3.51
N LEU A 101 -9.97 13.31 -3.02
CA LEU A 101 -8.70 12.68 -2.67
C LEU A 101 -8.88 11.62 -1.58
N HIS A 102 -9.65 11.95 -0.55
CA HIS A 102 -9.97 11.04 0.55
C HIS A 102 -10.82 9.85 0.10
N LEU A 103 -11.85 10.09 -0.71
CA LEU A 103 -12.70 9.03 -1.25
C LEU A 103 -11.91 8.08 -2.15
N LEU A 104 -11.00 8.58 -2.98
CA LEU A 104 -10.15 7.75 -3.82
C LEU A 104 -9.20 6.89 -2.97
N ALA A 105 -8.46 7.51 -2.05
CA ALA A 105 -7.41 6.84 -1.29
C ALA A 105 -7.93 5.83 -0.25
N TRP A 106 -9.13 6.04 0.29
CA TRP A 106 -9.75 5.09 1.22
C TRP A 106 -10.79 4.19 0.57
N GLY A 107 -11.57 4.71 -0.37
CA GLY A 107 -12.65 3.98 -1.01
C GLY A 107 -12.13 2.90 -1.97
N ALA A 108 -11.15 3.21 -2.82
CA ALA A 108 -10.66 2.23 -3.79
C ALA A 108 -10.05 0.97 -3.12
N PRO A 109 -9.19 1.10 -2.07
CA PRO A 109 -8.70 -0.07 -1.35
C PRO A 109 -9.82 -0.83 -0.66
N LEU A 110 -10.74 -0.12 0.00
CA LEU A 110 -11.87 -0.76 0.69
C LEU A 110 -12.74 -1.57 -0.26
N LEU A 111 -13.07 -1.01 -1.43
CA LEU A 111 -13.85 -1.70 -2.46
C LEU A 111 -13.15 -2.96 -2.96
N LEU A 112 -11.84 -2.89 -3.20
CA LEU A 112 -11.05 -4.06 -3.61
C LEU A 112 -11.00 -5.12 -2.50
N SER A 113 -10.76 -4.73 -1.24
CA SER A 113 -10.76 -5.65 -0.10
C SER A 113 -12.09 -6.37 0.06
N VAL A 114 -13.21 -5.64 0.03
CA VAL A 114 -14.55 -6.20 0.19
C VAL A 114 -14.89 -7.11 -0.99
N SER A 115 -14.53 -6.72 -2.22
CA SER A 115 -14.79 -7.53 -3.41
C SER A 115 -14.10 -8.88 -3.33
N LEU A 116 -12.83 -8.93 -2.88
CA LEU A 116 -12.10 -10.19 -2.70
C LEU A 116 -12.73 -11.09 -1.63
N LEU A 117 -13.24 -10.50 -0.55
CA LEU A 117 -13.92 -11.24 0.50
C LEU A 117 -15.25 -11.84 0.02
N VAL A 118 -16.05 -11.04 -0.70
CA VAL A 118 -17.34 -11.47 -1.27
C VAL A 118 -17.16 -12.53 -2.34
N LEU A 119 -16.11 -12.42 -3.17
CA LEU A 119 -15.76 -13.41 -4.19
C LEU A 119 -15.02 -14.63 -3.61
N HIS A 120 -14.82 -14.69 -2.30
CA HIS A 120 -14.12 -15.76 -1.60
C HIS A 120 -12.69 -16.04 -2.12
N ARG A 121 -11.99 -15.00 -2.60
CA ARG A 121 -10.61 -15.07 -3.14
C ARG A 121 -9.56 -14.88 -2.03
N VAL A 122 -9.82 -15.47 -0.86
CA VAL A 122 -9.01 -15.31 0.36
C VAL A 122 -8.68 -16.68 0.94
N LYS A 123 -7.43 -16.86 1.34
CA LYS A 123 -6.90 -18.09 1.93
C LYS A 123 -6.06 -17.77 3.17
N ALA A 124 -6.14 -18.62 4.19
CA ALA A 124 -5.23 -18.57 5.32
C ALA A 124 -3.87 -19.12 4.91
N ASP A 125 -2.81 -18.36 5.18
CA ASP A 125 -1.43 -18.78 4.98
C ASP A 125 -0.93 -19.59 6.18
N GLU A 126 -0.31 -20.73 5.90
CA GLU A 126 0.06 -21.72 6.90
C GLU A 126 1.25 -21.26 7.75
N LEU A 127 2.18 -20.53 7.13
CA LEU A 127 3.43 -20.09 7.77
C LEU A 127 3.20 -18.85 8.63
N THR A 128 2.50 -17.86 8.07
CA THR A 128 2.27 -16.58 8.75
C THR A 128 1.00 -16.58 9.62
N HIS A 129 0.10 -17.55 9.41
CA HIS A 129 -1.24 -17.58 10.02
C HIS A 129 -2.03 -16.29 9.77
N LEU A 130 -1.78 -15.64 8.63
CA LEU A 130 -2.51 -14.47 8.16
C LEU A 130 -3.49 -14.89 7.07
N CYS A 131 -4.58 -14.15 6.94
CA CYS A 131 -5.48 -14.33 5.82
C CYS A 131 -5.09 -13.36 4.71
N VAL A 132 -4.76 -13.92 3.54
CA VAL A 132 -4.21 -13.21 2.39
C VAL A 132 -4.99 -13.56 1.12
N VAL A 133 -4.71 -12.85 0.03
CA VAL A 133 -5.28 -13.17 -1.29
C VAL A 133 -4.88 -14.59 -1.66
N ASP A 134 -5.85 -15.38 -2.16
CA ASP A 134 -5.61 -16.78 -2.51
C ASP A 134 -4.52 -16.90 -3.60
N PRO A 135 -3.37 -17.49 -3.27
CA PRO A 135 -2.25 -17.56 -4.19
C PRO A 135 -2.28 -18.82 -5.08
N THR A 136 -3.31 -19.67 -4.96
CA THR A 136 -3.50 -20.85 -5.83
C THR A 136 -3.85 -20.44 -7.27
N ASP A 137 -4.62 -19.37 -7.45
CA ASP A 137 -4.92 -18.80 -8.77
C ASP A 137 -3.98 -17.63 -9.07
N ARG A 138 -3.13 -17.79 -10.09
CA ARG A 138 -2.18 -16.76 -10.54
C ARG A 138 -2.85 -15.44 -10.89
N VAL A 139 -4.08 -15.48 -11.41
CA VAL A 139 -4.84 -14.29 -11.76
C VAL A 139 -5.12 -13.45 -10.53
N ASN A 140 -5.39 -14.06 -9.37
CA ASN A 140 -5.64 -13.33 -8.14
C ASN A 140 -4.42 -12.51 -7.70
N ILE A 141 -3.23 -13.14 -7.69
CA ILE A 141 -1.99 -12.47 -7.29
C ILE A 141 -1.65 -11.34 -8.26
N ILE A 142 -1.70 -11.62 -9.57
CA ILE A 142 -1.36 -10.64 -10.61
C ILE A 142 -2.31 -9.45 -10.54
N ALA A 143 -3.62 -9.69 -10.55
CA ALA A 143 -4.63 -8.64 -10.67
C ALA A 143 -4.80 -7.82 -9.38
N PHE A 144 -4.70 -8.45 -8.21
CA PHE A 144 -5.06 -7.80 -6.94
C PHE A 144 -3.89 -7.48 -6.03
N VAL A 145 -2.69 -8.01 -6.27
CA VAL A 145 -1.51 -7.72 -5.45
C VAL A 145 -0.45 -7.00 -6.27
N ILE A 146 0.01 -7.63 -7.35
CA ILE A 146 1.13 -7.11 -8.16
C ILE A 146 0.71 -5.90 -8.97
N SER A 147 -0.40 -5.99 -9.73
CA SER A 147 -0.85 -4.91 -10.62
C SER A 147 -1.13 -3.60 -9.87
N PRO A 148 -1.91 -3.57 -8.78
CA PRO A 148 -2.19 -2.32 -8.06
C PRO A 148 -0.92 -1.71 -7.46
N THR A 149 -0.04 -2.54 -6.91
CA THR A 149 1.23 -2.10 -6.30
C THR A 149 2.20 -1.57 -7.35
N ALA A 150 2.39 -2.30 -8.46
CA ALA A 150 3.27 -1.92 -9.55
C ALA A 150 2.77 -0.66 -10.27
N ALA A 151 1.47 -0.58 -10.55
CA ALA A 151 0.86 0.61 -11.16
C ALA A 151 1.02 1.83 -10.25
N CYS A 152 0.75 1.68 -8.95
CA CYS A 152 0.90 2.76 -8.00
C CYS A 152 2.36 3.25 -7.94
N LEU A 153 3.33 2.34 -7.81
CA LEU A 153 4.76 2.66 -7.79
C LEU A 153 5.20 3.34 -9.09
N ALA A 154 4.85 2.79 -10.25
CA ALA A 154 5.26 3.33 -11.55
C ALA A 154 4.71 4.75 -11.77
N ILE A 155 3.41 4.95 -11.54
CA ILE A 155 2.77 6.27 -11.70
C ILE A 155 3.35 7.26 -10.67
N GLY A 156 3.48 6.84 -9.42
CA GLY A 156 3.99 7.68 -8.35
C GLY A 156 5.44 8.10 -8.56
N LEU A 157 6.30 7.19 -9.03
CA LEU A 157 7.67 7.50 -9.42
C LEU A 157 7.72 8.47 -10.61
N GLY A 158 6.86 8.31 -11.61
CA GLY A 158 6.76 9.24 -12.74
C GLY A 158 6.43 10.68 -12.30
N PHE A 159 5.46 10.84 -11.38
CA PHE A 159 5.18 12.15 -10.81
C PHE A 159 6.30 12.68 -9.92
N LEU A 160 6.96 11.80 -9.15
CA LEU A 160 8.08 12.15 -8.27
C LEU A 160 9.26 12.70 -9.07
N THR A 161 9.68 12.02 -10.14
CA THR A 161 10.77 12.48 -11.01
C THR A 161 10.42 13.77 -11.72
N SER A 162 9.19 13.89 -12.23
CA SER A 162 8.70 15.12 -12.85
C SER A 162 8.69 16.32 -11.87
N ALA A 163 8.26 16.09 -10.62
CA ALA A 163 8.27 17.10 -9.57
C ALA A 163 9.70 17.51 -9.19
N LEU A 164 10.62 16.54 -9.10
CA LEU A 164 12.05 16.77 -8.84
C LEU A 164 12.70 17.63 -9.94
N CYS A 165 12.53 17.26 -11.21
CA CYS A 165 13.08 18.00 -12.35
C CYS A 165 12.54 19.43 -12.39
N SER A 166 11.22 19.61 -12.22
CA SER A 166 10.61 20.93 -12.19
C SER A 166 11.15 21.78 -11.05
N SER A 167 11.28 21.21 -9.85
CA SER A 167 11.79 21.92 -8.70
C SER A 167 13.29 22.24 -8.83
N ALA A 168 14.08 21.37 -9.43
CA ALA A 168 15.51 21.60 -9.70
C ALA A 168 15.72 22.73 -10.71
N SER A 169 14.90 22.80 -11.76
CA SER A 169 14.92 23.91 -12.72
C SER A 169 14.65 25.25 -12.05
N VAL A 170 13.61 25.31 -11.21
CA VAL A 170 13.27 26.52 -10.43
C VAL A 170 14.40 26.89 -9.46
N ARG A 171 15.05 25.90 -8.82
CA ARG A 171 16.22 26.13 -7.95
C ARG A 171 17.40 26.72 -8.70
N HIS A 172 17.68 26.25 -9.90
CA HIS A 172 18.76 26.78 -10.73
C HIS A 172 18.52 28.27 -11.05
N SER A 173 17.27 28.65 -11.38
CA SER A 173 16.91 30.04 -11.69
C SER A 173 16.90 30.98 -10.48
N LEU A 174 16.60 30.47 -9.27
CA LEU A 174 16.42 31.28 -8.06
C LEU A 174 17.64 31.28 -7.12
N LYS A 175 18.74 30.60 -7.50
CA LYS A 175 19.95 30.41 -6.68
C LYS A 175 20.56 31.73 -6.15
N TRP A 176 20.21 32.86 -6.76
CA TRP A 176 20.71 34.19 -6.41
C TRP A 176 19.70 35.09 -5.66
N SER A 177 18.48 34.61 -5.37
CA SER A 177 17.39 35.47 -4.88
C SER A 177 17.37 35.70 -3.36
N GLY A 178 18.07 34.91 -2.55
CA GLY A 178 18.15 35.10 -1.08
C GLY A 178 16.82 35.02 -0.31
N ASN A 179 15.73 34.56 -0.95
CA ASN A 179 14.36 34.69 -0.46
C ASN A 179 13.99 33.61 0.58
N GLU A 180 13.37 33.98 1.71
CA GLU A 180 12.92 33.05 2.76
C GLU A 180 11.92 32.00 2.24
N GLY A 181 11.09 32.34 1.25
CA GLY A 181 10.15 31.40 0.63
C GLY A 181 10.84 30.21 -0.04
N PHE A 182 12.05 30.42 -0.57
CA PHE A 182 12.87 29.37 -1.18
C PHE A 182 13.34 28.33 -0.16
N ARG A 183 13.82 28.79 1.01
CA ARG A 183 14.30 27.93 2.10
C ARG A 183 13.19 27.06 2.70
N ARG A 184 11.94 27.54 2.68
CA ARG A 184 10.76 26.76 3.09
C ARG A 184 10.42 25.68 2.07
N LEU A 185 10.48 26.00 0.77
CA LEU A 185 10.29 25.04 -0.31
C LEU A 185 11.37 23.94 -0.27
N GLU A 186 12.62 24.30 -0.02
CA GLU A 186 13.73 23.35 0.09
C GLU A 186 13.54 22.33 1.22
N LYS A 187 13.17 22.80 2.42
CA LYS A 187 12.85 21.90 3.56
C LYS A 187 11.68 20.97 3.25
N LEU A 188 10.63 21.49 2.61
CA LEU A 188 9.46 20.69 2.21
C LEU A 188 9.84 19.62 1.20
N MET A 189 10.65 19.97 0.20
CA MET A 189 11.14 19.02 -0.81
C MET A 189 11.98 17.90 -0.19
N THR A 190 12.96 18.23 0.66
CA THR A 190 13.82 17.21 1.30
C THR A 190 13.00 16.21 2.13
N LYS A 191 11.98 16.69 2.85
CA LYS A 191 11.07 15.84 3.63
C LYS A 191 10.27 14.89 2.74
N ILE A 192 9.71 15.39 1.63
CA ILE A 192 8.92 14.58 0.69
C ILE A 192 9.81 13.55 -0.02
N CYS A 193 11.02 13.93 -0.42
CA CYS A 193 11.99 13.01 -1.03
C CYS A 193 12.41 11.89 -0.09
N LEU A 194 12.79 12.24 1.15
CA LEU A 194 13.19 11.25 2.17
C LEU A 194 12.05 10.27 2.45
N LEU A 195 10.84 10.78 2.66
CA LEU A 195 9.67 9.94 2.90
C LEU A 195 9.35 9.04 1.70
N SER A 196 9.45 9.57 0.48
CA SER A 196 9.19 8.79 -0.73
C SER A 196 10.21 7.68 -0.92
N PHE A 197 11.50 7.94 -0.62
CA PHE A 197 12.52 6.91 -0.65
C PHE A 197 12.26 5.81 0.39
N LEU A 198 11.93 6.21 1.63
CA LEU A 198 11.58 5.28 2.71
C LEU A 198 10.31 4.47 2.43
N PHE A 199 9.42 4.96 1.56
CA PHE A 199 8.24 4.22 1.12
C PHE A 199 8.55 3.28 -0.06
N VAL A 200 9.22 3.80 -1.10
CA VAL A 200 9.51 3.04 -2.33
C VAL A 200 10.40 1.84 -2.05
N LEU A 201 11.39 1.95 -1.16
CA LEU A 201 12.31 0.85 -0.85
C LEU A 201 11.58 -0.41 -0.33
N PRO A 202 10.84 -0.37 0.80
CA PRO A 202 10.14 -1.54 1.30
C PRO A 202 9.02 -2.01 0.36
N THR A 203 8.25 -1.11 -0.25
CA THR A 203 7.19 -1.49 -1.20
C THR A 203 7.78 -2.16 -2.44
N GLY A 204 8.93 -1.68 -2.93
CA GLY A 204 9.66 -2.30 -4.03
C GLY A 204 10.19 -3.69 -3.67
N CYS A 205 10.71 -3.87 -2.45
CA CYS A 205 11.10 -5.19 -1.95
C CYS A 205 9.91 -6.15 -1.90
N VAL A 206 8.76 -5.72 -1.38
CA VAL A 206 7.53 -6.55 -1.35
C VAL A 206 7.11 -6.93 -2.77
N LEU A 207 7.09 -5.96 -3.70
CA LEU A 207 6.76 -6.22 -5.11
C LEU A 207 7.73 -7.24 -5.75
N ALA A 208 9.02 -7.10 -5.50
CA ALA A 208 10.05 -8.02 -6.01
C ALA A 208 9.86 -9.44 -5.46
N VAL A 209 9.56 -9.58 -4.16
CA VAL A 209 9.26 -10.87 -3.54
C VAL A 209 7.98 -11.46 -4.12
N SER A 210 6.92 -10.68 -4.31
CA SER A 210 5.67 -11.17 -4.93
C SER A 210 5.87 -11.61 -6.39
N LEU A 211 6.74 -10.94 -7.14
CA LEU A 211 7.10 -11.35 -8.50
C LEU A 211 7.93 -12.64 -8.50
N TYR A 212 8.87 -12.76 -7.56
CA TYR A 212 9.68 -13.96 -7.38
C TYR A 212 8.80 -15.16 -7.01
N GLU A 213 7.89 -14.97 -6.05
CA GLU A 213 6.91 -15.98 -5.65
C GLU A 213 6.05 -16.41 -6.85
N LEU A 214 5.52 -15.46 -7.64
CA LEU A 214 4.72 -15.78 -8.82
C LEU A 214 5.50 -16.62 -9.84
N ALA A 215 6.81 -16.37 -10.02
CA ALA A 215 7.65 -17.07 -10.99
C ALA A 215 8.02 -18.50 -10.55
N GLU A 216 8.29 -18.70 -9.26
CA GLU A 216 8.81 -19.97 -8.73
C GLU A 216 7.74 -20.88 -8.13
N ARG A 217 6.55 -20.35 -7.78
CA ARG A 217 5.49 -21.10 -7.09
C ARG A 217 5.08 -22.40 -7.79
N ASP A 218 4.96 -22.41 -9.11
CA ASP A 218 4.59 -23.64 -9.85
C ASP A 218 5.65 -24.73 -9.71
N LYS A 219 6.94 -24.36 -9.68
CA LYS A 219 8.04 -25.31 -9.51
C LYS A 219 8.03 -25.91 -8.10
N TRP A 220 7.74 -25.08 -7.09
CA TRP A 220 7.63 -25.56 -5.70
C TRP A 220 6.46 -26.53 -5.54
N ILE A 221 5.32 -26.24 -6.15
CA ILE A 221 4.15 -27.13 -6.11
C ILE A 221 4.47 -28.46 -6.81
N ALA A 222 5.08 -28.42 -7.99
CA ALA A 222 5.47 -29.62 -8.73
C ALA A 222 6.51 -30.50 -8.00
N SER A 223 7.31 -29.92 -7.09
CA SER A 223 8.28 -30.70 -6.29
C SER A 223 7.68 -31.45 -5.10
N LEU A 224 6.41 -31.19 -4.78
CA LEU A 224 5.65 -31.85 -3.71
C LEU A 224 4.86 -33.06 -4.23
N GLU A 225 4.75 -33.22 -5.55
CA GLU A 225 4.11 -34.35 -6.25
C GLU A 225 5.15 -35.43 -6.59
#